data_AF-A0A956E2R5-F1
#
_entry.id   AF-A0A956E2R5-F1
#
_cell.length_a   1.000
_cell.length_b   1.000
_cell.length_c   1.000
_cell.angle_alpha   90.00
_cell.angle_beta   90.00
_cell.angle_gamma   90.00
#
_symmetry.space_group_name_H-M   'P 1'
#
loop_
_entity.id
_entity.type
_entity.pdbx_description
1 polymer ?
#
loop_
_entity_poly.entity_id
_entity_poly.type
_entity_poly.pdbx_seq_one_letter_code
_entity_poly.pdbx_strand_id
1 'polypeptide(L)'
;MPRVALLVLLGALSGACSLVAGDLPDAVDQQHAGSGGVAGTDSSGGIGGSSGSAGAAASGGEAGAATGGSGNASGVGGSAGTIGGSGGSGACIKPCDCDDDGGQATSCGGTDCDDHDARVFEGQTEYFIEASTNPKVLFDFDCSGKIERDPPLDREVSCGLLSLTGCKGQGFSGTAPTCGVQADWGECRADGLTCKHVKLSTRVMACH
;
A
#
# COMPACT_ATOMS: atom_id res chain seq x y z
N MET A 1 20.41 -36.20 29.55
CA MET A 1 20.66 -37.06 28.37
C MET A 1 19.80 -36.53 27.23
N PRO A 2 20.24 -36.35 25.97
CA PRO A 2 21.58 -36.35 25.39
C PRO A 2 22.04 -34.93 24.93
N ARG A 3 23.34 -34.83 24.61
CA ARG A 3 24.05 -33.66 24.07
C ARG A 3 23.88 -33.64 22.55
N VAL A 4 23.46 -32.51 21.97
CA VAL A 4 23.45 -32.33 20.50
C VAL A 4 24.78 -31.72 20.08
N ALA A 5 25.49 -32.47 19.23
CA ALA A 5 26.79 -32.12 18.70
C ALA A 5 26.68 -31.00 17.67
N LEU A 6 27.39 -29.89 17.91
CA LEU A 6 27.59 -28.80 16.97
C LEU A 6 28.67 -29.22 15.96
N LEU A 7 28.24 -29.61 14.76
CA LEU A 7 29.14 -29.94 13.65
C LEU A 7 29.42 -28.66 12.85
N VAL A 8 30.58 -28.05 13.10
CA VAL A 8 31.08 -26.90 12.33
C VAL A 8 31.75 -27.43 11.06
N LEU A 9 31.06 -27.34 9.91
CA LEU A 9 31.69 -27.52 8.60
C LEU A 9 32.31 -26.18 8.17
N LEU A 10 33.62 -26.06 8.37
CA LEU A 10 34.46 -25.08 7.68
C LEU A 10 34.67 -25.56 6.23
N GLY A 11 33.78 -25.12 5.34
CA GLY A 11 33.95 -25.29 3.89
C GLY A 11 34.71 -24.11 3.30
N ALA A 12 36.02 -24.27 3.10
CA ALA A 12 36.84 -23.34 2.34
C ALA A 12 36.52 -23.49 0.83
N LEU A 13 35.67 -22.61 0.29
CA LEU A 13 35.53 -22.44 -1.16
C LEU A 13 36.44 -21.29 -1.62
N SER A 14 37.67 -21.66 -2.00
CA SER A 14 38.53 -20.87 -2.87
C SER A 14 38.03 -21.01 -4.32
N GLY A 15 37.12 -20.12 -4.73
CA GLY A 15 36.63 -20.00 -6.10
C GLY A 15 37.19 -18.75 -6.78
N ALA A 16 38.02 -18.94 -7.80
CA ALA A 16 38.66 -17.89 -8.58
C ALA A 16 37.64 -16.97 -9.28
N CYS A 17 37.81 -15.66 -9.13
CA CYS A 17 37.13 -14.67 -9.97
C CYS A 17 37.76 -14.68 -11.37
N SER A 18 37.07 -15.23 -12.36
CA SER A 18 37.30 -14.89 -13.76
C SER A 18 36.61 -13.56 -14.04
N LEU A 19 37.40 -12.48 -14.09
CA LEU A 19 37.00 -11.19 -14.66
C LEU A 19 36.72 -11.39 -16.15
N VAL A 20 35.45 -11.53 -16.51
CA VAL A 20 34.97 -11.33 -17.89
C VAL A 20 34.76 -9.83 -18.07
N ALA A 21 35.73 -9.16 -18.69
CA ALA A 21 35.55 -7.85 -19.29
C ALA A 21 34.77 -8.05 -20.60
N GLY A 22 33.44 -7.92 -20.51
CA GLY A 22 32.56 -7.88 -21.67
C GLY A 22 32.39 -6.44 -22.16
N ASP A 23 32.52 -6.24 -23.47
CA ASP A 23 32.39 -4.98 -24.20
C ASP A 23 31.19 -4.12 -23.77
N LEU A 24 31.45 -2.84 -23.54
CA LEU A 24 30.44 -1.79 -23.42
C LEU A 24 29.81 -1.53 -24.81
N PRO A 25 28.49 -1.69 -25.00
CA PRO A 25 27.85 -1.18 -26.20
C PRO A 25 27.89 0.35 -26.21
N ASP A 26 28.26 0.89 -27.37
CA ASP A 26 28.24 2.32 -27.67
C ASP A 26 26.90 2.96 -27.29
N ALA A 27 26.99 4.09 -26.59
CA ALA A 27 25.86 4.94 -26.28
C ALA A 27 25.25 5.47 -27.59
N VAL A 28 24.09 4.94 -27.98
CA VAL A 28 23.26 5.55 -29.01
C VAL A 28 22.58 6.76 -28.39
N ASP A 29 23.08 7.93 -28.77
CA ASP A 29 22.47 9.24 -28.60
C ASP A 29 21.07 9.24 -29.25
N GLN A 30 20.02 9.05 -28.44
CA GLN A 30 18.65 9.38 -28.85
C GLN A 30 18.25 10.70 -28.22
N GLN A 31 18.57 11.78 -28.93
CA GLN A 31 17.89 13.06 -28.80
C GLN A 31 16.42 12.91 -29.21
N HIS A 32 15.55 12.56 -28.26
CA HIS A 32 14.13 12.84 -28.39
C HIS A 32 13.86 14.27 -27.89
N ALA A 33 13.93 15.22 -28.81
CA ALA A 33 13.30 16.52 -28.67
C ALA A 33 11.77 16.32 -28.66
N GLY A 34 11.21 16.08 -27.47
CA GLY A 34 9.78 16.11 -27.21
C GLY A 34 9.35 17.52 -26.84
N SER A 35 8.65 18.17 -27.76
CA SER A 35 8.03 19.49 -27.63
C SER A 35 7.06 19.59 -26.45
N GLY A 36 7.03 20.78 -25.86
CA GLY A 36 6.27 21.08 -24.65
C GLY A 36 4.76 20.90 -24.75
N GLY A 37 4.19 20.54 -23.60
CA GLY A 37 2.79 20.75 -23.27
C GLY A 37 2.73 21.53 -21.96
N VAL A 38 2.66 22.86 -22.07
CA VAL A 38 2.17 23.74 -21.01
C VAL A 38 0.64 23.75 -21.09
N ALA A 39 0.02 23.93 -19.92
CA ALA A 39 -1.39 24.21 -19.64
C ALA A 39 -2.30 22.99 -19.36
N GLY A 40 -2.64 22.88 -18.07
CA GLY A 40 -3.74 22.07 -17.53
C GLY A 40 -4.09 22.65 -16.17
N THR A 41 -5.03 23.59 -16.19
CA THR A 41 -5.51 24.51 -15.15
C THR A 41 -5.78 23.91 -13.78
N ASP A 42 -5.55 24.76 -12.77
CA ASP A 42 -6.03 24.64 -11.41
C ASP A 42 -7.54 24.36 -11.37
N SER A 43 -7.93 23.14 -11.02
CA SER A 43 -9.33 22.82 -10.67
C SER A 43 -9.64 23.39 -9.29
N SER A 44 -9.88 24.70 -9.26
CA SER A 44 -10.63 25.36 -8.20
C SER A 44 -12.12 25.19 -8.49
N GLY A 45 -12.73 24.14 -7.95
CA GLY A 45 -14.17 23.91 -8.05
C GLY A 45 -14.57 22.62 -7.31
N GLY A 46 -15.34 22.62 -6.23
CA GLY A 46 -15.97 23.74 -5.55
C GLY A 46 -16.23 23.41 -4.07
N ILE A 47 -16.34 24.49 -3.29
CA ILE A 47 -16.91 24.47 -1.95
C ILE A 47 -18.41 24.22 -2.13
N GLY A 48 -18.83 22.97 -2.10
CA GLY A 48 -20.22 22.55 -2.13
C GLY A 48 -20.73 22.24 -0.74
N GLY A 49 -21.55 23.13 -0.18
CA GLY A 49 -22.57 22.76 0.80
C GLY A 49 -22.13 22.70 2.27
N SER A 50 -21.95 23.86 2.89
CA SER A 50 -22.20 24.01 4.32
C SER A 50 -23.68 23.77 4.65
N SER A 51 -23.93 23.33 5.89
CA SER A 51 -25.21 23.35 6.62
C SER A 51 -26.34 22.43 6.14
N GLY A 52 -26.37 21.23 6.72
CA GLY A 52 -27.60 20.47 6.96
C GLY A 52 -27.68 20.08 8.44
N SER A 53 -27.94 21.06 9.31
CA SER A 53 -28.29 20.79 10.70
C SER A 53 -29.77 20.37 10.80
N ALA A 54 -30.01 19.42 11.72
CA ALA A 54 -31.27 19.07 12.38
C ALA A 54 -32.21 18.07 11.66
N GLY A 55 -32.23 16.86 12.23
CA GLY A 55 -33.42 16.04 12.40
C GLY A 55 -33.32 15.35 13.76
N ALA A 56 -34.00 15.91 14.76
CA ALA A 56 -34.10 15.35 16.10
C ALA A 56 -34.87 14.01 16.11
N ALA A 57 -34.69 13.28 17.21
CA ALA A 57 -35.34 12.00 17.53
C ALA A 57 -36.85 11.96 17.28
N ALA A 58 -37.35 10.81 16.83
CA ALA A 58 -38.69 10.36 17.13
C ALA A 58 -38.77 8.83 17.17
N SER A 59 -39.19 8.33 18.33
CA SER A 59 -39.69 6.99 18.58
C SER A 59 -41.08 6.79 17.95
N GLY A 60 -41.26 5.69 17.21
CA GLY A 60 -42.55 5.03 16.99
C GLY A 60 -43.34 5.45 15.74
N GLY A 61 -43.83 4.44 15.02
CA GLY A 61 -45.05 4.53 14.22
C GLY A 61 -44.89 4.55 12.70
N GLU A 62 -45.27 3.41 12.10
CA GLU A 62 -45.94 3.19 10.81
C GLU A 62 -45.38 3.76 9.48
N ALA A 63 -45.54 2.91 8.46
CA ALA A 63 -45.02 3.04 7.10
C ALA A 63 -45.43 4.35 6.40
N GLY A 64 -44.42 5.12 5.99
CA GLY A 64 -44.56 6.24 5.05
C GLY A 64 -43.77 5.96 3.78
N ALA A 65 -44.47 5.95 2.64
CA ALA A 65 -43.89 5.79 1.32
C ALA A 65 -42.89 6.93 1.01
N ALA A 66 -41.64 6.57 0.70
CA ALA A 66 -40.65 7.52 0.23
C ALA A 66 -40.94 7.87 -1.25
N THR A 67 -41.39 9.10 -1.50
CA THR A 67 -41.51 9.67 -2.84
C THR A 67 -40.10 9.96 -3.37
N GLY A 68 -39.63 9.15 -4.31
CA GLY A 68 -38.37 9.36 -5.00
C GLY A 68 -38.41 10.62 -5.87
N GLY A 69 -37.42 11.49 -5.72
CA GLY A 69 -37.18 12.62 -6.61
C GLY A 69 -36.62 12.14 -7.95
N SER A 70 -37.29 12.50 -9.04
CA SER A 70 -36.83 12.28 -10.42
C SER A 70 -35.68 13.22 -10.77
N GLY A 71 -34.45 12.69 -10.79
CA GLY A 71 -33.25 13.35 -11.32
C GLY A 71 -33.04 13.05 -12.81
N ASN A 72 -32.72 14.09 -13.57
CA ASN A 72 -32.64 14.11 -15.03
C ASN A 72 -31.71 13.05 -15.64
N ALA A 73 -32.22 12.42 -16.71
CA ALA A 73 -31.44 11.69 -17.70
C ALA A 73 -30.55 12.67 -18.52
N SER A 74 -29.36 12.18 -18.90
CA SER A 74 -28.34 12.79 -19.77
C SER A 74 -27.07 13.25 -19.05
N GLY A 75 -26.32 12.26 -18.55
CA GLY A 75 -24.88 12.36 -18.31
C GLY A 75 -24.23 11.06 -18.81
N VAL A 76 -23.30 11.18 -19.74
CA VAL A 76 -22.52 10.06 -20.28
C VAL A 76 -21.76 9.41 -19.13
N GLY A 77 -21.91 8.09 -18.97
CA GLY A 77 -21.33 7.33 -17.86
C GLY A 77 -19.81 7.44 -17.81
N GLY A 78 -19.33 8.29 -16.91
CA GLY A 78 -18.05 8.04 -16.27
C GLY A 78 -18.27 6.96 -15.23
N SER A 79 -17.53 5.86 -15.32
CA SER A 79 -17.42 4.89 -14.24
C SER A 79 -16.82 5.63 -13.05
N ALA A 80 -17.68 6.21 -12.21
CA ALA A 80 -17.29 6.63 -10.88
C ALA A 80 -16.87 5.35 -10.16
N GLY A 81 -15.56 5.14 -10.03
CA GLY A 81 -15.04 4.19 -9.07
C GLY A 81 -15.66 4.56 -7.74
N THR A 82 -16.56 3.72 -7.26
CA THR A 82 -17.10 3.78 -5.91
C THR A 82 -15.93 3.54 -4.98
N ILE A 83 -15.21 4.60 -4.63
CA ILE A 83 -14.41 4.60 -3.40
C ILE A 83 -15.46 4.50 -2.30
N GLY A 84 -15.70 3.26 -1.86
CA GLY A 84 -16.69 2.91 -0.85
C GLY A 84 -16.47 3.77 0.38
N GLY A 85 -17.38 4.71 0.59
CA GLY A 85 -17.41 5.49 1.82
C GLY A 85 -17.91 4.60 2.95
N SER A 86 -17.01 4.21 3.84
CA SER A 86 -17.31 3.54 5.11
C SER A 86 -18.02 4.55 6.04
N GLY A 87 -19.34 4.70 5.86
CA GLY A 87 -20.02 5.86 6.43
C GLY A 87 -21.53 5.80 6.48
N GLY A 88 -22.11 4.69 6.90
CA GLY A 88 -23.52 4.68 7.30
C GLY A 88 -23.92 3.34 7.88
N SER A 89 -24.38 3.33 9.13
CA SER A 89 -25.07 2.22 9.79
C SER A 89 -26.44 1.91 9.15
N GLY A 90 -26.57 2.12 7.84
CA GLY A 90 -27.68 1.59 7.06
C GLY A 90 -27.59 0.08 7.09
N ALA A 91 -28.74 -0.57 7.21
CA ALA A 91 -28.80 -2.01 7.07
C ALA A 91 -28.10 -2.40 5.76
N CYS A 92 -27.14 -3.30 5.88
CA CYS A 92 -26.42 -3.84 4.76
C CYS A 92 -27.38 -4.37 3.68
N ILE A 93 -27.21 -3.88 2.45
CA ILE A 93 -28.11 -4.20 1.33
C ILE A 93 -27.96 -5.68 0.93
N LYS A 94 -26.74 -6.21 1.00
CA LYS A 94 -26.39 -7.59 0.67
C LYS A 94 -25.79 -8.25 1.93
N PRO A 95 -26.58 -8.97 2.74
CA PRO A 95 -26.16 -9.45 4.07
C PRO A 95 -24.93 -10.37 4.15
N CYS A 96 -24.31 -10.69 3.01
CA CYS A 96 -23.15 -11.55 2.88
C CYS A 96 -22.02 -10.90 2.09
N ASP A 97 -22.15 -9.62 1.72
CA ASP A 97 -21.23 -8.85 0.85
C ASP A 97 -21.60 -7.36 1.03
N CYS A 98 -21.46 -6.88 2.26
CA CYS A 98 -22.05 -5.63 2.72
C CYS A 98 -21.34 -4.38 2.19
N ASP A 99 -20.10 -4.52 1.75
CA ASP A 99 -19.26 -3.48 1.14
C ASP A 99 -19.07 -3.65 -0.39
N ASP A 100 -19.66 -4.68 -1.00
CA ASP A 100 -19.71 -4.92 -2.45
C ASP A 100 -18.32 -5.14 -3.08
N ASP A 101 -17.39 -5.75 -2.35
CA ASP A 101 -16.09 -6.16 -2.88
C ASP A 101 -16.10 -7.53 -3.57
N GLY A 102 -17.22 -8.26 -3.44
CA GLY A 102 -17.42 -9.59 -4.03
C GLY A 102 -16.89 -10.74 -3.17
N GLY A 103 -16.27 -10.44 -2.04
CA GLY A 103 -16.03 -11.35 -0.93
C GLY A 103 -17.34 -11.76 -0.26
N GLN A 104 -17.35 -12.96 0.30
CA GLN A 104 -18.49 -13.40 1.12
C GLN A 104 -18.13 -13.31 2.59
N ALA A 105 -18.98 -12.64 3.37
CA ALA A 105 -18.84 -12.54 4.81
C ALA A 105 -18.69 -13.92 5.47
N THR A 106 -17.86 -14.01 6.50
CA THR A 106 -17.72 -15.25 7.31
C THR A 106 -19.04 -15.75 7.90
N SER A 107 -19.99 -14.87 8.25
CA SER A 107 -21.32 -15.26 8.71
C SER A 107 -22.17 -15.99 7.67
N CYS A 108 -21.83 -15.85 6.40
CA CYS A 108 -22.45 -16.54 5.28
C CYS A 108 -21.62 -17.74 4.78
N GLY A 109 -20.55 -18.10 5.50
CA GLY A 109 -19.66 -19.21 5.16
C GLY A 109 -18.56 -18.85 4.15
N GLY A 110 -18.35 -17.56 3.86
CA GLY A 110 -17.21 -17.09 3.09
C GLY A 110 -15.98 -16.81 3.96
N THR A 111 -15.02 -16.12 3.37
CA THR A 111 -13.67 -15.89 3.90
C THR A 111 -13.34 -14.42 4.14
N ASP A 112 -14.23 -13.50 3.76
CA ASP A 112 -14.05 -12.08 4.04
C ASP A 112 -14.16 -11.83 5.56
N CYS A 113 -13.07 -11.28 6.08
CA CYS A 113 -12.81 -11.02 7.48
C CYS A 113 -13.29 -9.64 7.96
N ASP A 114 -13.70 -8.76 7.04
CA ASP A 114 -14.31 -7.46 7.32
C ASP A 114 -15.25 -6.98 6.20
N ASP A 115 -16.45 -7.55 6.18
CA ASP A 115 -17.63 -7.25 5.32
C ASP A 115 -18.10 -5.77 5.34
N HIS A 116 -17.33 -4.87 5.93
CA HIS A 116 -17.61 -3.43 6.00
C HIS A 116 -16.45 -2.57 5.46
N ASP A 117 -15.40 -3.18 4.94
CA ASP A 117 -14.24 -2.53 4.33
C ASP A 117 -13.87 -3.23 3.01
N ALA A 118 -14.35 -2.69 1.89
CA ALA A 118 -14.18 -3.25 0.53
C ALA A 118 -12.72 -3.44 0.04
N ARG A 119 -11.75 -3.10 0.88
CA ARG A 119 -10.33 -3.37 0.66
C ARG A 119 -9.90 -4.73 1.21
N VAL A 120 -10.72 -5.34 2.07
CA VAL A 120 -10.41 -6.53 2.87
C VAL A 120 -11.18 -7.73 2.31
N PHE A 121 -10.54 -8.56 1.50
CA PHE A 121 -11.16 -9.76 0.94
C PHE A 121 -10.12 -10.80 0.55
N GLU A 122 -10.51 -12.07 0.50
CA GLU A 122 -9.59 -13.15 0.13
C GLU A 122 -8.98 -12.94 -1.27
N GLY A 123 -7.65 -12.94 -1.34
CA GLY A 123 -6.91 -12.76 -2.58
C GLY A 123 -6.73 -11.31 -3.01
N GLN A 124 -6.97 -10.35 -2.12
CA GLN A 124 -6.43 -9.00 -2.24
C GLN A 124 -4.91 -9.05 -2.54
N THR A 125 -4.41 -8.08 -3.31
CA THR A 125 -2.99 -8.00 -3.68
C THR A 125 -2.40 -6.61 -3.52
N GLU A 126 -3.23 -5.62 -3.17
CA GLU A 126 -2.80 -4.26 -2.92
C GLU A 126 -2.22 -4.10 -1.51
N TYR A 127 -1.23 -3.21 -1.39
CA TYR A 127 -0.61 -2.86 -0.11
C TYR A 127 -1.08 -1.47 0.32
N PHE A 128 -1.47 -1.35 1.58
CA PHE A 128 -2.02 -0.11 2.14
C PHE A 128 -1.10 0.45 3.23
N ILE A 129 -1.01 1.79 3.29
CA ILE A 129 -0.23 2.51 4.32
C ILE A 129 -1.03 2.76 5.60
N GLU A 130 -2.35 2.62 5.52
CA GLU A 130 -3.28 2.78 6.63
C GLU A 130 -3.90 1.43 6.96
N ALA A 131 -4.02 1.13 8.25
CA ALA A 131 -4.72 -0.06 8.70
C ALA A 131 -6.21 0.03 8.34
N SER A 132 -6.87 -1.13 8.18
CA SER A 132 -8.32 -1.24 8.22
C SER A 132 -8.87 -0.59 9.49
N THR A 133 -10.05 0.00 9.37
CA THR A 133 -10.76 0.58 10.53
C THR A 133 -11.20 -0.49 11.53
N ASN A 134 -11.27 -1.75 11.11
CA ASN A 134 -11.52 -2.90 11.97
C ASN A 134 -10.22 -3.34 12.66
N PRO A 135 -10.13 -3.19 14.01
CA PRO A 135 -8.90 -3.49 14.75
C PRO A 135 -8.56 -4.98 14.82
N LYS A 136 -9.43 -5.88 14.32
CA LYS A 136 -9.14 -7.31 14.21
C LYS A 136 -8.36 -7.65 12.93
N VAL A 137 -8.58 -6.89 11.86
CA VAL A 137 -7.92 -7.07 10.56
C VAL A 137 -6.58 -6.36 10.53
N LEU A 138 -6.53 -5.12 11.04
CA LEU A 138 -5.34 -4.28 10.99
C LEU A 138 -4.80 -4.12 9.56
N PHE A 139 -3.78 -4.87 9.18
CA PHE A 139 -3.16 -4.81 7.85
C PHE A 139 -3.38 -6.09 7.03
N ASP A 140 -4.10 -7.09 7.53
CA ASP A 140 -4.38 -8.39 6.87
C ASP A 140 -5.51 -8.26 5.83
N PHE A 141 -5.25 -7.54 4.74
CA PHE A 141 -6.26 -7.20 3.74
C PHE A 141 -6.64 -8.39 2.83
N ASP A 142 -5.85 -9.48 2.79
CA ASP A 142 -6.25 -10.74 2.13
C ASP A 142 -6.92 -11.77 3.04
N CYS A 143 -7.16 -11.44 4.32
CA CYS A 143 -7.72 -12.36 5.29
C CYS A 143 -6.91 -13.67 5.46
N SER A 144 -5.60 -13.65 5.19
CA SER A 144 -4.72 -14.81 5.35
C SER A 144 -4.37 -15.11 6.82
N GLY A 145 -4.67 -14.19 7.73
CA GLY A 145 -4.28 -14.24 9.13
C GLY A 145 -2.83 -13.80 9.36
N LYS A 146 -2.20 -13.14 8.38
CA LYS A 146 -0.80 -12.69 8.45
C LYS A 146 -0.72 -11.27 7.94
N ILE A 147 0.18 -10.51 8.56
CA ILE A 147 0.54 -9.19 8.08
C ILE A 147 1.83 -9.31 7.27
N GLU A 148 1.75 -8.98 5.98
CA GLU A 148 2.80 -9.02 4.99
C GLU A 148 3.25 -7.59 4.63
N ARG A 149 4.57 -7.37 4.57
CA ARG A 149 5.13 -6.07 4.17
C ARG A 149 5.26 -5.99 2.66
N ASP A 150 5.06 -4.80 2.10
CA ASP A 150 5.26 -4.50 0.69
C ASP A 150 6.69 -4.87 0.25
N PRO A 151 6.90 -5.92 -0.58
CA PRO A 151 8.24 -6.42 -0.89
C PRO A 151 9.17 -5.38 -1.58
N PRO A 152 8.66 -4.51 -2.48
CA PRO A 152 9.37 -3.31 -2.93
C PRO A 152 9.92 -2.41 -1.82
N LEU A 153 9.19 -2.24 -0.70
CA LEU A 153 9.57 -1.39 0.42
C LEU A 153 10.31 -2.14 1.53
N ASP A 154 10.23 -3.47 1.61
CA ASP A 154 10.92 -4.29 2.60
C ASP A 154 12.42 -4.45 2.29
N ARG A 155 13.11 -3.31 2.23
CA ARG A 155 14.54 -3.19 1.94
C ARG A 155 15.20 -2.39 3.04
N GLU A 156 16.15 -3.01 3.70
CA GLU A 156 17.09 -2.35 4.59
C GLU A 156 18.34 -1.95 3.80
N VAL A 157 18.83 -0.74 4.06
CA VAL A 157 20.12 -0.30 3.55
C VAL A 157 21.06 0.01 4.71
N SER A 158 22.22 -0.65 4.70
CA SER A 158 23.30 -0.42 5.67
C SER A 158 24.53 0.12 4.95
N CYS A 159 24.75 1.43 5.09
CA CYS A 159 25.91 2.09 4.52
C CYS A 159 27.12 1.84 5.42
N GLY A 160 27.81 0.71 5.19
CA GLY A 160 28.97 0.31 5.99
C GLY A 160 30.13 1.31 5.89
N LEU A 161 30.79 1.57 7.01
CA LEU A 161 31.79 2.64 7.17
C LEU A 161 32.99 2.54 6.19
N LEU A 162 33.32 1.34 5.69
CA LEU A 162 34.52 1.07 4.86
C LEU A 162 34.21 0.31 3.56
N SER A 163 32.95 0.10 3.21
CA SER A 163 32.58 -0.68 2.01
C SER A 163 32.44 0.24 0.80
N LEU A 164 33.56 0.72 0.26
CA LEU A 164 33.56 1.58 -0.94
C LEU A 164 33.02 0.84 -2.19
N THR A 165 33.23 -0.47 -2.27
CA THR A 165 32.71 -1.31 -3.37
C THR A 165 31.23 -1.66 -3.20
N GLY A 166 30.71 -1.64 -1.96
CA GLY A 166 29.32 -1.93 -1.62
C GLY A 166 28.45 -0.70 -1.36
N CYS A 167 28.96 0.51 -1.64
CA CYS A 167 28.24 1.76 -1.35
C CYS A 167 27.17 2.06 -2.41
N LYS A 168 26.19 1.17 -2.54
CA LYS A 168 25.06 1.25 -3.46
C LYS A 168 23.86 0.58 -2.82
N GLY A 169 22.66 1.03 -3.17
CA GLY A 169 21.41 0.48 -2.67
C GLY A 169 20.50 1.56 -2.13
N GLN A 170 19.21 1.28 -2.15
CA GLN A 170 18.15 2.13 -1.62
C GLN A 170 17.31 1.31 -0.65
N GLY A 171 16.86 1.94 0.43
CA GLY A 171 16.13 1.26 1.47
C GLY A 171 15.85 2.18 2.66
N PHE A 172 15.23 1.60 3.68
CA PHE A 172 15.15 2.22 4.99
C PHE A 172 16.52 2.21 5.68
N SER A 173 16.80 3.30 6.41
CA SER A 173 18.03 3.41 7.21
C SER A 173 18.00 2.41 8.37
N GLY A 174 18.65 1.26 8.23
CA GLY A 174 18.60 0.16 9.19
C GLY A 174 17.35 -0.71 9.02
N THR A 175 16.90 -1.36 10.09
CA THR A 175 15.77 -2.31 10.03
C THR A 175 14.52 -1.64 9.48
N ALA A 176 13.92 -2.24 8.46
CA ALA A 176 12.68 -1.76 7.86
C ALA A 176 11.58 -1.64 8.93
N PRO A 177 10.82 -0.52 8.96
CA PRO A 177 9.83 -0.27 10.01
C PRO A 177 8.67 -1.27 9.92
N THR A 178 7.88 -1.34 10.99
CA THR A 178 6.61 -2.09 11.00
C THR A 178 5.57 -1.40 10.11
N CYS A 179 4.51 -2.13 9.76
CA CYS A 179 3.38 -1.63 8.97
C CYS A 179 2.80 -0.32 9.50
N GLY A 180 2.50 0.61 8.60
CA GLY A 180 1.96 1.93 8.94
C GLY A 180 2.95 2.87 9.62
N VAL A 181 4.17 2.42 9.95
CA VAL A 181 5.18 3.29 10.57
C VAL A 181 6.00 3.97 9.50
N GLN A 182 6.15 5.28 9.69
CA GLN A 182 6.94 6.15 8.84
C GLN A 182 8.43 6.08 9.23
N ALA A 183 9.32 5.93 8.24
CA ALA A 183 10.77 5.97 8.45
C ALA A 183 11.52 6.61 7.27
N ASP A 184 12.79 6.92 7.49
CA ASP A 184 13.64 7.54 6.49
C ASP A 184 14.06 6.54 5.41
N TRP A 185 13.67 6.84 4.18
CA TRP A 185 14.06 6.11 2.98
C TRP A 185 15.16 6.87 2.27
N GLY A 186 16.25 6.20 1.95
CA GLY A 186 17.37 6.84 1.31
C GLY A 186 18.20 5.87 0.51
N GLU A 187 19.42 6.32 0.22
CA GLU A 187 20.38 5.55 -0.53
C GLU A 187 21.78 5.70 0.04
N CYS A 188 22.61 4.69 -0.19
CA CYS A 188 24.02 4.79 0.13
C CYS A 188 24.76 5.61 -0.91
N ARG A 189 25.44 6.68 -0.47
CA ARG A 189 26.35 7.46 -1.31
C ARG A 189 27.75 7.48 -0.70
N ALA A 190 28.75 7.37 -1.58
CA ALA A 190 30.15 7.51 -1.17
C ALA A 190 30.41 8.96 -0.70
N ASP A 191 31.12 9.09 0.41
CA ASP A 191 31.60 10.35 0.97
C ASP A 191 33.06 10.19 1.41
N GLY A 192 33.97 10.52 0.49
CA GLY A 192 35.40 10.27 0.64
C GLY A 192 35.70 8.76 0.74
N LEU A 193 36.29 8.35 1.87
CA LEU A 193 36.59 6.95 2.18
C LEU A 193 35.46 6.23 2.92
N THR A 194 34.32 6.90 3.12
CA THR A 194 33.17 6.35 3.85
C THR A 194 31.96 6.19 2.94
N CYS A 195 31.01 5.39 3.39
CA CYS A 195 29.69 5.29 2.76
C CYS A 195 28.65 5.85 3.74
N LYS A 196 27.88 6.84 3.33
CA LYS A 196 26.84 7.45 4.17
C LYS A 196 25.46 7.20 3.59
N HIS A 197 24.49 7.03 4.49
CA HIS A 197 23.10 7.03 4.11
C HIS A 197 22.66 8.47 3.81
N VAL A 198 22.15 8.71 2.61
CA VAL A 198 21.57 9.98 2.21
C VAL A 198 20.06 9.80 2.14
N LYS A 199 19.36 10.43 3.09
CA LYS A 199 17.90 10.49 3.09
C LYS A 199 17.40 11.10 1.78
N LEU A 200 16.54 10.38 1.08
CA LEU A 200 15.88 10.85 -0.14
C LEU A 200 14.46 11.32 0.17
N SER A 201 13.74 10.56 0.99
CA SER A 201 12.36 10.84 1.37
C SER A 201 12.04 10.20 2.73
N THR A 202 10.83 10.43 3.20
CA THR A 202 10.29 9.66 4.31
C THR A 202 9.12 8.85 3.77
N ARG A 203 9.12 7.53 4.02
CA ARG A 203 8.12 6.58 3.50
C ARG A 203 7.44 5.85 4.66
N VAL A 204 6.19 5.46 4.44
CA VAL A 204 5.43 4.57 5.33
C VAL A 204 5.56 3.16 4.79
N MET A 205 5.78 2.17 5.65
CA MET A 205 5.71 0.77 5.24
C MET A 205 4.26 0.41 4.93
N ALA A 206 3.97 0.15 3.65
CA ALA A 206 2.69 -0.39 3.23
C ALA A 206 2.65 -1.90 3.53
N CYS A 207 1.48 -2.40 3.90
CA CYS A 207 1.28 -3.80 4.26
C CYS A 207 -0.05 -4.34 3.73
N HIS A 208 -0.14 -5.65 3.76
CA HIS A 208 -1.19 -6.49 3.23
C HIS A 208 -1.46 -7.67 4.17
#